data_AF-A0A143ZAI2-F1
#
_entry.id   AF-A0A143ZAI2-F1
#
_cell.length_a   1.000
_cell.length_b   1.000
_cell.length_c   1.000
_cell.angle_alpha   90.00
_cell.angle_beta   90.00
_cell.angle_gamma   90.00
#
_symmetry.space_group_name_H-M   'P 1'
#
loop_
_entity.id
_entity.type
_entity.pdbx_description
1 polymer ?
#
loop_
_entity_poly.entity_id
_entity_poly.type
_entity_poly.pdbx_seq_one_letter_code
_entity_poly.pdbx_strand_id
1 'polypeptide(L)'
;MWAVRCITSAKAVAGSLRDALSFPAWASGLLLALFVALVVVGGIKRIASVAEKLVPFMSLIYTGAAIFILIIQWRQIPSALAMIVAGAFTGTAAVGGFAGASLLYAARIGVARGVFTNEAGLGSAPIAHSSADTDHPARQGCWGAFEVFFDTIIMCTITALVIIISGTWKDASIDGTEMSNRAFSAAIPGGEYIIAICIVLFAFATTIAWYYYSEKAIEYIAGQKTILVYRIFFIGSLVYGAVAAVNDVWEISDLSNGLMAIPNLIALIGLAGPVVALTDDFFSDPKTIRPKDHSYASLIRIKKDVKRFH
;
A
#
# COMPACT_ATOMS: atom_id res chain seq x y z
N MET A 1 -15.38 -2.34 -1.08
CA MET A 1 -14.05 -2.61 -1.67
C MET A 1 -13.19 -1.36 -1.72
N TRP A 2 -13.44 -0.42 -2.64
CA TRP A 2 -12.50 0.68 -2.91
C TRP A 2 -12.34 1.71 -1.78
N ALA A 3 -13.38 1.93 -0.98
CA ALA A 3 -13.30 2.82 0.20
C ALA A 3 -12.59 2.17 1.41
N VAL A 4 -12.29 0.87 1.39
CA VAL A 4 -11.89 0.15 2.60
C VAL A 4 -10.47 0.49 3.06
N ARG A 5 -9.56 0.80 2.14
CA ARG A 5 -8.24 1.31 2.51
C ARG A 5 -8.25 2.71 3.13
N CYS A 6 -9.32 3.46 2.89
CA CYS A 6 -9.49 4.78 3.48
C CYS A 6 -9.93 4.62 4.93
N ILE A 7 -10.74 3.59 5.21
CA ILE A 7 -11.12 3.20 6.57
C ILE A 7 -9.87 2.76 7.36
N THR A 8 -9.00 1.91 6.80
CA THR A 8 -7.75 1.49 7.47
C THR A 8 -6.81 2.68 7.69
N SER A 9 -6.68 3.57 6.69
CA SER A 9 -5.83 4.77 6.79
C SER A 9 -6.33 5.73 7.88
N ALA A 10 -7.64 5.99 7.91
CA ALA A 10 -8.25 6.81 8.95
C ALA A 10 -8.09 6.20 10.35
N LYS A 11 -8.17 4.86 10.46
CA LYS A 11 -7.95 4.18 11.73
C LYS A 11 -6.52 4.32 12.23
N ALA A 12 -5.53 4.18 11.34
CA ALA A 12 -4.11 4.36 11.68
C ALA A 12 -3.82 5.80 12.15
N VAL A 13 -4.39 6.80 11.47
CA VAL A 13 -4.28 8.21 11.89
C VAL A 13 -4.88 8.43 13.27
N ALA A 14 -6.10 7.92 13.49
CA ALA A 14 -6.78 8.05 14.77
C ALA A 14 -6.01 7.39 15.92
N GLY A 15 -5.45 6.20 15.70
CA GLY A 15 -4.59 5.53 16.68
C GLY A 15 -3.36 6.37 16.98
N SER A 16 -2.63 6.80 15.94
CA SER A 16 -1.37 7.51 16.13
C SER A 16 -1.54 8.88 16.80
N LEU A 17 -2.57 9.64 16.45
CA LEU A 17 -2.82 10.95 17.06
C LEU A 17 -3.34 10.82 18.50
N ARG A 18 -4.10 9.78 18.79
CA ARG A 18 -4.51 9.45 20.16
C ARG A 18 -3.28 9.13 21.01
N ASP A 19 -2.37 8.31 20.51
CA ASP A 19 -1.23 7.86 21.30
C ASP A 19 -0.19 8.99 21.50
N ALA A 20 0.07 9.80 20.48
CA ALA A 20 1.06 10.89 20.56
C ALA A 20 0.51 12.17 21.24
N LEU A 21 -0.77 12.51 21.01
CA LEU A 21 -1.34 13.80 21.40
C LEU A 21 -2.61 13.70 22.24
N SER A 22 -3.05 12.48 22.60
CA SER A 22 -4.36 12.24 23.23
C SER A 22 -5.53 12.83 22.43
N PHE A 23 -5.36 12.94 21.11
CA PHE A 23 -6.34 13.54 20.23
C PHE A 23 -7.49 12.55 19.96
N PRO A 24 -8.76 12.94 20.07
CA PRO A 24 -9.86 12.00 19.95
C PRO A 24 -10.01 11.46 18.52
N ALA A 25 -10.35 10.17 18.43
CA ALA A 25 -10.45 9.45 17.16
C ALA A 25 -11.44 10.09 16.17
N TRP A 26 -12.62 10.49 16.65
CA TRP A 26 -13.63 11.13 15.81
C TRP A 26 -13.14 12.46 15.21
N ALA A 27 -12.38 13.25 15.97
CA ALA A 27 -11.82 14.51 15.49
C ALA A 27 -10.68 14.28 14.48
N SER A 28 -9.86 13.24 14.70
CA SER A 28 -8.85 12.79 13.75
C SER A 28 -9.46 12.45 12.39
N GLY A 29 -10.55 11.70 12.40
CA GLY A 29 -11.30 11.35 11.19
C GLY A 29 -11.90 12.55 10.48
N LEU A 30 -12.48 13.50 11.23
CA LEU A 30 -13.01 14.75 10.66
C LEU A 30 -11.93 15.62 10.02
N LEU A 31 -10.78 15.77 10.68
CA LEU A 31 -9.65 16.53 10.14
C LEU A 31 -9.12 15.88 8.86
N LEU A 32 -8.91 14.56 8.87
CA LEU A 32 -8.47 13.83 7.69
C LEU A 32 -9.48 13.98 6.54
N ALA A 33 -10.78 13.80 6.83
CA ALA A 33 -11.86 13.96 5.87
C ALA A 33 -11.89 15.38 5.26
N LEU A 34 -11.70 16.42 6.09
CA LEU A 34 -11.64 17.80 5.64
C LEU A 34 -10.48 18.03 4.66
N PHE A 35 -9.26 17.63 5.03
CA PHE A 35 -8.09 17.80 4.16
C PHE A 35 -8.24 17.01 2.85
N VAL A 36 -8.74 15.78 2.93
CA VAL A 36 -8.94 14.94 1.75
C VAL A 36 -9.97 15.59 0.82
N ALA A 37 -11.08 16.08 1.37
CA ALA A 37 -12.11 16.78 0.61
C ALA A 37 -11.55 18.00 -0.14
N LEU A 38 -10.69 18.80 0.51
CA LEU A 38 -10.06 19.98 -0.11
C LEU A 38 -9.24 19.62 -1.35
N VAL A 39 -8.57 18.47 -1.36
CA VAL A 39 -7.76 18.03 -2.52
C VAL A 39 -8.63 17.35 -3.57
N VAL A 40 -9.49 16.43 -3.14
CA VAL A 40 -10.33 15.60 -4.02
C VAL A 40 -11.34 16.44 -4.81
N VAL A 41 -11.90 17.51 -4.21
CA VAL A 41 -12.84 18.40 -4.93
C VAL A 41 -12.19 19.09 -6.13
N GLY A 42 -10.87 19.33 -6.08
CA GLY A 42 -10.12 19.89 -7.20
C GLY A 42 -9.84 18.91 -8.36
N GLY A 43 -10.24 17.65 -8.22
CA GLY A 43 -10.09 16.62 -9.24
C GLY A 43 -8.66 16.10 -9.43
N ILE A 44 -8.48 15.29 -10.45
CA ILE A 44 -7.29 14.45 -10.68
C ILE A 44 -6.00 15.26 -10.76
N LYS A 45 -5.99 16.40 -11.47
CA LYS A 45 -4.79 17.25 -11.61
C LYS A 45 -4.31 17.77 -10.26
N ARG A 46 -5.23 18.12 -9.34
CA ARG A 46 -4.88 18.57 -7.99
C ARG A 46 -4.38 17.40 -7.14
N ILE A 47 -5.01 16.24 -7.24
CA ILE A 47 -4.57 15.02 -6.54
C ILE A 47 -3.12 14.69 -6.92
N ALA A 48 -2.81 14.62 -8.23
CA ALA A 48 -1.47 14.34 -8.72
C ALA A 48 -0.44 15.37 -8.23
N SER A 49 -0.74 16.68 -8.38
CA SER A 49 0.18 17.75 -7.96
C SER A 49 0.47 17.75 -6.46
N VAL A 50 -0.51 17.37 -5.62
CA VAL A 50 -0.29 17.24 -4.18
C VAL A 50 0.52 15.98 -3.87
N ALA A 51 0.17 14.84 -4.46
CA ALA A 51 0.85 13.57 -4.24
C ALA A 51 2.35 13.65 -4.63
N GLU A 52 2.68 14.23 -5.79
CA GLU A 52 4.06 14.39 -6.28
C GLU A 52 4.97 15.15 -5.32
N LYS A 53 4.43 16.08 -4.53
CA LYS A 53 5.19 16.88 -3.55
C LYS A 53 5.21 16.22 -2.18
N LEU A 54 4.07 15.66 -1.78
CA LEU A 54 3.87 15.11 -0.45
C LEU A 54 4.60 13.78 -0.27
N VAL A 55 4.54 12.90 -1.26
CA VAL A 55 5.09 11.54 -1.18
C VAL A 55 6.60 11.54 -0.96
N PRO A 56 7.42 12.32 -1.70
CA PRO A 56 8.85 12.40 -1.43
C PRO A 56 9.16 13.05 -0.07
N PHE A 57 8.38 14.05 0.34
CA PHE A 57 8.59 14.72 1.62
C PHE A 57 8.34 13.78 2.81
N MET A 58 7.21 13.09 2.83
CA MET A 58 6.86 12.17 3.93
C MET A 58 7.81 10.97 3.99
N SER A 59 8.23 10.44 2.83
CA SER A 59 9.14 9.29 2.78
C SER A 59 10.54 9.67 3.26
N LEU A 60 11.05 10.86 2.94
CA LEU A 60 12.35 11.34 3.42
C LEU A 60 12.38 11.50 4.94
N ILE A 61 11.33 12.07 5.54
CA ILE A 61 11.26 12.24 7.01
C ILE A 61 11.23 10.87 7.69
N TYR A 62 10.34 9.98 7.25
CA TYR A 62 10.20 8.65 7.85
C TYR A 62 11.47 7.81 7.69
N THR A 63 11.99 7.72 6.46
CA THR A 63 13.20 6.95 6.15
C THR A 63 14.41 7.52 6.87
N GLY A 64 14.55 8.85 6.92
CA GLY A 64 15.63 9.51 7.64
C GLY A 64 15.60 9.21 9.14
N ALA A 65 14.43 9.31 9.78
CA ALA A 65 14.27 8.97 11.19
C ALA A 65 14.56 7.48 11.46
N ALA A 66 14.07 6.57 10.61
CA ALA A 66 14.30 5.15 10.77
C ALA A 66 15.78 4.77 10.58
N ILE A 67 16.43 5.30 9.54
CA ILE A 67 17.87 5.10 9.31
C ILE A 67 18.68 5.65 10.48
N PHE A 68 18.32 6.81 11.01
CA PHE A 68 18.99 7.38 12.18
C PHE A 68 18.94 6.43 13.40
N ILE A 69 17.78 5.84 13.68
CA ILE A 69 17.65 4.82 14.75
C ILE A 69 18.54 3.62 14.47
N LEU A 70 18.54 3.11 13.24
CA LEU A 70 19.37 1.97 12.86
C LEU A 70 20.87 2.27 12.96
N ILE A 71 21.30 3.49 12.66
CA ILE A 71 22.71 3.92 12.83
C ILE A 71 23.08 3.93 14.32
N ILE A 72 22.23 4.46 15.19
CA ILE A 72 22.49 4.46 16.64
C ILE A 72 22.54 3.03 17.19
N GLN A 73 21.66 2.16 16.69
CA GLN A 73 21.50 0.78 17.16
C GLN A 73 22.19 -0.26 16.25
N TRP A 74 23.22 0.14 15.49
CA TRP A 74 23.80 -0.68 14.43
C TRP A 74 24.28 -2.06 14.88
N ARG A 75 24.73 -2.18 16.14
CA ARG A 75 25.18 -3.45 16.73
C ARG A 75 24.06 -4.49 16.87
N GLN A 76 22.81 -4.06 16.93
CA GLN A 76 21.65 -4.94 17.11
C GLN A 76 21.10 -5.44 15.77
N ILE A 77 21.47 -4.81 14.64
CA ILE A 77 20.97 -5.16 13.30
C ILE A 77 21.25 -6.63 12.95
N PRO A 78 22.47 -7.18 13.14
CA PRO A 78 22.73 -8.59 12.80
C PRO A 78 21.87 -9.56 13.62
N SER A 79 21.64 -9.24 14.90
CA SER A 79 20.78 -10.05 15.78
C SER A 79 19.31 -9.99 15.34
N ALA A 80 18.82 -8.80 14.99
CA ALA A 80 17.47 -8.61 14.47
C ALA A 80 17.23 -9.39 13.17
N LEU A 81 18.17 -9.33 12.21
CA LEU A 81 18.11 -10.11 10.98
C LEU A 81 18.16 -11.62 11.25
N ALA A 82 19.05 -12.06 12.15
CA ALA A 82 19.12 -13.46 12.55
C ALA A 82 17.81 -13.95 13.17
N MET A 83 17.13 -13.12 13.98
CA MET A 83 15.81 -13.44 14.53
C MET A 83 14.73 -13.56 13.45
N ILE A 84 14.71 -12.67 12.44
CA ILE A 84 13.77 -12.77 11.32
C ILE A 84 13.97 -14.09 10.57
N VAL A 85 15.21 -14.40 10.19
CA VAL A 85 15.52 -15.62 9.42
C VAL A 85 15.27 -16.86 10.26
N ALA A 86 15.70 -16.88 11.52
CA ALA A 86 15.43 -17.99 12.42
C ALA A 86 13.92 -18.19 12.60
N GLY A 87 13.17 -17.13 12.90
CA GLY A 87 11.71 -17.22 13.07
C GLY A 87 10.96 -17.68 11.81
N ALA A 88 11.47 -17.35 10.62
CA ALA A 88 10.90 -17.78 9.35
C ALA A 88 11.23 -19.25 9.00
N PHE A 89 12.42 -19.72 9.37
CA PHE A 89 12.96 -21.02 8.92
C PHE A 89 13.22 -22.04 10.05
N THR A 90 12.80 -21.78 11.30
CA THR A 90 12.93 -22.74 12.39
C THR A 90 12.15 -24.02 12.07
N GLY A 91 12.87 -25.15 12.01
CA GLY A 91 12.38 -26.47 11.61
C GLY A 91 11.37 -27.15 12.54
N THR A 92 10.80 -26.44 13.52
CA THR A 92 9.64 -26.91 14.28
C THR A 92 8.39 -27.07 13.40
N ALA A 93 8.43 -26.56 12.16
CA ALA A 93 7.42 -26.80 11.14
C ALA A 93 7.51 -28.18 10.45
N ALA A 94 8.63 -28.91 10.59
CA ALA A 94 8.80 -30.22 9.96
C ALA A 94 8.18 -31.38 10.78
N VAL A 95 7.78 -31.12 12.03
CA VAL A 95 7.17 -32.12 12.93
C VAL A 95 5.75 -31.64 13.26
N GLY A 96 4.78 -32.07 12.44
CA GLY A 96 3.41 -31.53 12.41
C GLY A 96 2.71 -31.40 13.77
N GLY A 97 2.05 -30.27 13.99
CA GLY A 97 1.32 -29.93 15.22
C GLY A 97 1.10 -28.42 15.38
N PHE A 98 1.01 -27.95 16.64
CA PHE A 98 0.80 -26.54 17.00
C PHE A 98 1.86 -25.60 16.41
N ALA A 99 3.13 -26.02 16.35
CA ALA A 99 4.21 -25.22 15.79
C ALA A 99 4.07 -25.00 14.26
N GLY A 100 3.60 -26.00 13.53
CA GLY A 100 3.28 -25.87 12.11
C GLY A 100 2.08 -24.94 11.87
N ALA A 101 1.05 -25.02 12.73
CA ALA A 101 -0.11 -24.12 12.67
C ALA A 101 0.29 -22.65 12.94
N SER A 102 1.18 -22.39 13.89
CA SER A 102 1.69 -21.04 14.15
C SER A 102 2.52 -20.49 12.99
N LEU A 103 3.33 -21.31 12.31
CA LEU A 103 4.09 -20.86 11.15
C LEU A 103 3.17 -20.54 9.97
N LEU A 104 2.19 -21.42 9.68
CA LEU A 104 1.21 -21.17 8.63
C LEU A 104 0.38 -19.91 8.92
N TYR A 105 0.03 -19.68 10.18
CA TYR A 105 -0.66 -18.46 10.61
C TYR A 105 0.21 -17.21 10.42
N ALA A 106 1.48 -17.25 10.86
CA ALA A 106 2.42 -16.15 10.66
C ALA A 106 2.66 -15.86 9.18
N ALA A 107 2.83 -16.90 8.35
CA ALA A 107 2.97 -16.76 6.91
C ALA A 107 1.71 -16.16 6.27
N ARG A 108 0.52 -16.61 6.67
CA ARG A 108 -0.75 -16.05 6.19
C ARG A 108 -0.86 -14.56 6.52
N ILE A 109 -0.55 -14.16 7.76
CA ILE A 109 -0.59 -12.76 8.16
C ILE A 109 0.48 -11.98 7.40
N GLY A 110 1.70 -12.50 7.28
CA GLY A 110 2.79 -11.86 6.54
C GLY A 110 2.42 -11.60 5.09
N VAL A 111 1.85 -12.59 4.40
CA VAL A 111 1.35 -12.44 3.01
C VAL A 111 0.21 -11.43 2.95
N ALA A 112 -0.78 -11.50 3.85
CA ALA A 112 -1.90 -10.58 3.86
C ALA A 112 -1.46 -9.12 4.07
N ARG A 113 -0.56 -8.87 5.03
CA ARG A 113 0.01 -7.53 5.28
C ARG A 113 0.94 -7.09 4.15
N GLY A 114 1.70 -8.01 3.56
CA GLY A 114 2.56 -7.76 2.39
C GLY A 114 1.77 -7.29 1.18
N VAL A 115 0.73 -8.03 0.79
CA VAL A 115 -0.19 -7.63 -0.30
C VAL A 115 -0.91 -6.32 0.04
N PHE A 116 -1.22 -6.09 1.32
CA PHE A 116 -1.80 -4.82 1.75
C PHE A 116 -0.83 -3.64 1.61
N THR A 117 0.48 -3.78 1.80
CA THR A 117 1.39 -2.63 1.61
C THR A 117 1.69 -2.36 0.14
N ASN A 118 2.03 -3.40 -0.62
CA ASN A 118 2.59 -3.24 -1.97
C ASN A 118 1.58 -3.37 -3.12
N GLU A 119 0.33 -3.73 -2.82
CA GLU A 119 -0.75 -3.88 -3.82
C GLU A 119 -0.50 -4.94 -4.89
N ALA A 120 0.47 -5.84 -4.67
CA ALA A 120 0.82 -6.88 -5.63
C ALA A 120 -0.40 -7.78 -5.91
N GLY A 121 -0.77 -7.88 -7.19
CA GLY A 121 -1.88 -8.72 -7.64
C GLY A 121 -3.27 -8.13 -7.42
N LEU A 122 -3.43 -6.95 -6.79
CA LEU A 122 -4.74 -6.33 -6.55
C LEU A 122 -5.33 -5.63 -7.79
N GLY A 123 -4.48 -5.25 -8.75
CA GLY A 123 -4.91 -4.53 -9.96
C GLY A 123 -5.23 -3.04 -9.76
N SER A 124 -4.96 -2.48 -8.58
CA SER A 124 -5.15 -1.05 -8.28
C SER A 124 -4.04 -0.17 -8.85
N ALA A 125 -2.76 -0.50 -8.57
CA ALA A 125 -1.61 0.29 -9.03
C ALA A 125 -1.58 0.55 -10.55
N PRO A 126 -1.94 -0.40 -11.45
CA PRO A 126 -2.03 -0.15 -12.88
C PRO A 126 -2.94 1.02 -13.28
N ILE A 127 -3.95 1.38 -12.47
CA ILE A 127 -4.80 2.54 -12.73
C ILE A 127 -3.96 3.83 -12.74
N ALA A 128 -3.03 3.97 -11.80
CA ALA A 128 -2.08 5.08 -11.76
C ALA A 128 -1.09 5.02 -12.93
N HIS A 129 -0.45 3.87 -13.10
CA HIS A 129 0.58 3.65 -14.12
C HIS A 129 0.06 3.85 -15.55
N SER A 130 -1.23 3.57 -15.80
CA SER A 130 -1.87 3.81 -17.11
C SER A 130 -1.97 5.30 -17.49
N SER A 131 -1.87 6.20 -16.52
CA SER A 131 -1.91 7.65 -16.74
C SER A 131 -0.52 8.27 -16.90
N ALA A 132 0.54 7.49 -16.69
CA ALA A 132 1.91 7.96 -16.78
C ALA A 132 2.32 8.26 -18.22
N ASP A 133 3.07 9.35 -18.41
CA ASP A 133 3.68 9.67 -19.70
C ASP A 133 4.91 8.76 -19.91
N THR A 134 4.76 7.71 -20.71
CA THR A 134 5.79 6.70 -20.98
C THR A 134 5.89 6.38 -22.46
N ASP A 135 7.10 6.02 -22.90
CA ASP A 135 7.40 5.57 -24.26
C ASP A 135 7.02 4.09 -24.48
N HIS A 136 7.05 3.26 -23.43
CA HIS A 136 6.75 1.83 -23.53
C HIS A 136 6.00 1.29 -22.30
N PRO A 137 4.96 0.44 -22.45
CA PRO A 137 4.20 -0.12 -21.33
C PRO A 137 5.06 -0.98 -20.39
N ALA A 138 5.95 -1.82 -20.93
CA ALA A 138 6.87 -2.61 -20.11
C ALA A 138 7.86 -1.74 -19.31
N ARG A 139 8.24 -0.55 -19.80
CA ARG A 139 9.07 0.38 -19.04
C ARG A 139 8.35 0.87 -17.79
N GLN A 140 7.06 1.20 -17.90
CA GLN A 140 6.27 1.51 -16.70
C GLN A 140 6.02 0.29 -15.82
N GLY A 141 5.86 -0.89 -16.40
CA GLY A 141 5.84 -2.15 -15.64
C GLY A 141 7.08 -2.32 -14.75
N CYS A 142 8.27 -1.98 -15.25
CA CYS A 142 9.51 -2.01 -14.46
C CYS A 142 9.49 -1.01 -13.30
N TRP A 143 8.93 0.20 -13.48
CA TRP A 143 8.73 1.15 -12.39
C TRP A 143 7.79 0.61 -11.32
N GLY A 144 6.66 0.00 -11.72
CA GLY A 144 5.76 -0.65 -10.78
C GLY A 144 6.42 -1.80 -10.00
N ALA A 145 7.27 -2.60 -10.65
CA ALA A 145 8.05 -3.65 -9.96
C ALA A 145 9.06 -3.05 -8.97
N PHE A 146 9.72 -1.94 -9.33
CA PHE A 146 10.62 -1.22 -8.45
C PHE A 146 9.91 -0.62 -7.23
N GLU A 147 8.71 -0.07 -7.40
CA GLU A 147 7.88 0.45 -6.29
C GLU A 147 7.61 -0.65 -5.25
N VAL A 148 7.20 -1.85 -5.71
CA VAL A 148 6.96 -3.02 -4.83
C VAL A 148 8.25 -3.44 -4.11
N PHE A 149 9.38 -3.48 -4.81
CA PHE A 149 10.67 -3.80 -4.22
C PHE A 149 11.06 -2.78 -3.14
N PHE A 150 10.97 -1.49 -3.45
CA PHE A 150 11.33 -0.42 -2.53
C PHE A 150 10.43 -0.42 -1.29
N ASP A 151 9.11 -0.55 -1.47
CA ASP A 151 8.15 -0.60 -0.37
C ASP A 151 8.38 -1.83 0.53
N THR A 152 8.39 -3.03 -0.04
CA THR A 152 8.40 -4.26 0.78
C THR A 152 9.81 -4.65 1.25
N ILE A 153 10.79 -4.66 0.35
CA ILE A 153 12.12 -5.19 0.67
C ILE A 153 12.95 -4.16 1.44
N ILE A 154 12.83 -2.88 1.08
CA ILE A 154 13.61 -1.83 1.74
C ILE A 154 12.81 -1.24 2.90
N MET A 155 11.66 -0.61 2.63
CA MET A 155 10.95 0.17 3.63
C MET A 155 10.36 -0.69 4.75
N CYS A 156 9.61 -1.76 4.44
CA CYS A 156 9.07 -2.63 5.49
C CYS A 156 10.17 -3.34 6.30
N THR A 157 11.30 -3.68 5.68
CA THR A 157 12.45 -4.26 6.42
C THR A 157 13.03 -3.25 7.39
N ILE A 158 13.22 -1.99 6.97
CA ILE A 158 13.68 -0.92 7.87
C ILE A 158 12.73 -0.77 9.07
N THR A 159 11.42 -0.72 8.81
CA THR A 159 10.41 -0.65 9.87
C THR A 159 10.46 -1.85 10.80
N ALA A 160 10.55 -3.07 10.26
CA ALA A 160 10.64 -4.30 11.04
C ALA A 160 11.90 -4.31 11.92
N LEU A 161 13.05 -3.86 11.41
CA LEU A 161 14.28 -3.76 12.20
C LEU A 161 14.13 -2.77 13.35
N VAL A 162 13.54 -1.60 13.12
CA VAL A 162 13.29 -0.61 14.19
C VAL A 162 12.38 -1.20 15.29
N ILE A 163 11.31 -1.89 14.90
CA ILE A 163 10.38 -2.54 15.85
C ILE A 163 11.07 -3.67 16.62
N ILE A 164 11.87 -4.51 15.95
CA ILE A 164 12.54 -5.65 16.60
C ILE A 164 13.59 -5.19 17.59
N ILE A 165 14.40 -4.19 17.21
CA ILE A 165 15.46 -3.60 18.03
C ILE A 165 14.87 -2.87 19.25
N SER A 166 13.74 -2.18 19.10
CA SER A 166 13.08 -1.51 20.23
C SER A 166 12.46 -2.50 21.23
N GLY A 167 12.13 -3.72 20.77
CA GLY A 167 11.51 -4.75 21.59
C GLY A 167 10.02 -4.54 21.85
N THR A 168 9.38 -3.54 21.24
CA THR A 168 7.96 -3.22 21.45
C THR A 168 7.04 -4.34 20.98
N TRP A 169 7.48 -5.16 20.02
CA TRP A 169 6.75 -6.32 19.52
C TRP A 169 6.48 -7.41 20.56
N LYS A 170 7.14 -7.37 21.73
CA LYS A 170 6.93 -8.34 22.82
C LYS A 170 5.67 -8.07 23.63
N ASP A 171 5.15 -6.85 23.56
CA ASP A 171 3.92 -6.47 24.25
C ASP A 171 2.73 -6.81 23.35
N ALA A 172 1.98 -7.85 23.71
CA ALA A 172 0.81 -8.29 22.97
C ALA A 172 -0.43 -7.40 23.20
N SER A 173 -0.36 -6.44 24.14
CA SER A 173 -1.48 -5.56 24.48
C SER A 173 -1.58 -4.32 23.59
N ILE A 174 -0.52 -3.99 22.84
CA ILE A 174 -0.45 -2.81 21.98
C ILE A 174 -0.70 -3.19 20.52
N ASP A 175 -1.37 -2.30 19.79
CA ASP A 175 -1.60 -2.49 18.36
C ASP A 175 -0.38 -2.10 17.50
N GLY A 176 -0.41 -2.38 16.19
CA GLY A 176 0.73 -2.12 15.31
C GLY A 176 1.09 -0.62 15.14
N THR A 177 0.11 0.27 15.30
CA THR A 177 0.34 1.72 15.21
C THR A 177 1.06 2.17 16.47
N GLU A 178 0.55 1.76 17.63
CA GLU A 178 1.14 2.04 18.94
C GLU A 178 2.54 1.44 19.07
N MET A 179 2.74 0.21 18.57
CA MET A 179 4.03 -0.47 18.54
C MET A 179 5.09 0.32 17.78
N SER A 180 4.71 0.92 16.65
CA SER A 180 5.59 1.78 15.86
C SER A 180 5.88 3.08 16.59
N ASN A 181 4.87 3.75 17.15
CA ASN A 181 5.08 4.98 17.92
C ASN A 181 6.05 4.77 19.09
N ARG A 182 5.79 3.76 19.91
CA ARG A 182 6.66 3.41 21.05
C ARG A 182 8.08 3.03 20.62
N ALA A 183 8.24 2.36 19.48
CA ALA A 183 9.55 1.97 18.98
C ALA A 183 10.42 3.19 18.65
N PHE A 184 9.82 4.22 18.04
CA PHE A 184 10.52 5.44 17.69
C PHE A 184 10.75 6.34 18.91
N SER A 185 9.78 6.44 19.83
CA SER A 185 9.96 7.15 21.12
C SER A 185 11.09 6.59 21.97
N ALA A 186 11.25 5.26 21.98
CA ALA A 186 12.30 4.60 22.74
C ALA A 186 13.71 4.94 22.21
N ALA A 187 13.84 5.28 20.93
CA ALA A 187 15.12 5.56 20.28
C ALA A 187 15.42 7.06 20.14
N ILE A 188 14.39 7.90 19.98
CA ILE A 188 14.51 9.35 19.81
C ILE A 188 13.55 10.04 20.78
N PRO A 189 14.03 10.91 21.69
CA PRO A 189 13.15 11.74 22.51
C PRO A 189 12.20 12.56 21.62
N GLY A 190 10.89 12.41 21.78
CA GLY A 190 9.88 13.04 20.93
C GLY A 190 9.65 12.34 19.57
N GLY A 191 10.20 11.13 19.37
CA GLY A 191 10.04 10.34 18.16
C GLY A 191 8.57 10.01 17.82
N GLU A 192 7.71 9.92 18.83
CA GLU A 192 6.25 9.75 18.71
C GLU A 192 5.61 10.86 17.86
N TYR A 193 6.07 12.11 18.00
CA TYR A 193 5.51 13.23 17.26
C TYR A 193 5.94 13.19 15.80
N ILE A 194 7.19 12.81 15.54
CA ILE A 194 7.71 12.64 14.18
C ILE A 194 6.90 11.56 13.47
N ILE A 195 6.68 10.41 14.12
CA ILE A 195 5.92 9.31 13.52
C ILE A 195 4.44 9.62 13.40
N ALA A 196 3.83 10.31 14.36
CA ALA A 196 2.44 10.72 14.23
C ALA A 196 2.24 11.63 13.01
N ILE A 197 3.14 12.59 12.78
CA ILE A 197 3.11 13.43 11.58
C ILE A 197 3.32 12.58 10.32
N CYS A 198 4.30 11.68 10.31
CA CYS A 198 4.51 10.78 9.17
C CYS A 198 3.26 9.95 8.86
N ILE A 199 2.64 9.30 9.86
CA ILE A 199 1.45 8.48 9.68
C ILE A 199 0.29 9.30 9.12
N VAL A 200 0.08 10.53 9.60
CA VAL A 200 -0.92 11.45 9.03
C VAL A 200 -0.65 11.72 7.56
N LEU A 201 0.59 12.06 7.20
CA LEU A 201 0.97 12.37 5.81
C LEU A 201 0.85 11.13 4.90
N PHE A 202 1.33 9.96 5.35
CA PHE A 202 1.23 8.69 4.63
C PHE A 202 -0.23 8.29 4.42
N ALA A 203 -1.03 8.27 5.47
CA ALA A 203 -2.45 7.94 5.38
C ALA A 203 -3.20 8.91 4.47
N PHE A 204 -2.88 10.21 4.53
CA PHE A 204 -3.44 11.20 3.63
C PHE A 204 -3.07 10.95 2.16
N ALA A 205 -1.79 10.74 1.86
CA ALA A 205 -1.30 10.44 0.52
C ALA A 205 -1.94 9.17 -0.05
N THR A 206 -1.99 8.10 0.74
CA THR A 206 -2.66 6.84 0.38
C THR A 206 -4.14 7.07 0.12
N THR A 207 -4.82 7.84 0.97
CA THR A 207 -6.26 8.12 0.83
C THR A 207 -6.57 8.86 -0.48
N ILE A 208 -5.79 9.88 -0.85
CA ILE A 208 -6.04 10.62 -2.11
C ILE A 208 -5.74 9.76 -3.35
N ALA A 209 -4.73 8.88 -3.29
CA ALA A 209 -4.43 7.94 -4.37
C ALA A 209 -5.55 6.91 -4.54
N TRP A 210 -6.04 6.34 -3.43
CA TRP A 210 -7.14 5.38 -3.44
C TRP A 210 -8.47 6.00 -3.83
N TYR A 211 -8.70 7.28 -3.50
CA TYR A 211 -9.81 8.04 -4.06
C TYR A 211 -9.71 8.05 -5.59
N TYR A 212 -8.56 8.39 -6.16
CA TYR A 212 -8.38 8.41 -7.61
C TYR A 212 -8.65 7.04 -8.26
N TYR A 213 -8.11 5.95 -7.70
CA TYR A 213 -8.34 4.59 -8.22
C TYR A 213 -9.83 4.25 -8.22
N SER A 214 -10.49 4.56 -7.11
CA SER A 214 -11.91 4.30 -6.96
C SER A 214 -12.80 5.16 -7.84
N GLU A 215 -12.44 6.44 -8.05
CA GLU A 215 -13.14 7.34 -8.96
C GLU A 215 -13.12 6.78 -10.38
N LYS A 216 -11.96 6.30 -10.86
CA LYS A 216 -11.84 5.68 -12.20
C LYS A 216 -12.63 4.38 -12.32
N ALA A 217 -12.59 3.52 -11.30
CA ALA A 217 -13.36 2.29 -11.29
C ALA A 217 -14.88 2.55 -11.30
N ILE A 218 -15.35 3.54 -10.53
CA ILE A 218 -16.76 3.92 -10.47
C ILE A 218 -17.20 4.60 -11.76
N GLU A 219 -16.37 5.48 -12.33
CA GLU A 219 -16.63 6.10 -13.64
C GLU A 219 -16.80 5.03 -14.73
N TYR A 220 -15.99 3.98 -14.72
CA TYR A 220 -16.09 2.88 -15.67
C TYR A 220 -17.42 2.09 -15.55
N ILE A 221 -17.86 1.82 -14.32
CA ILE A 221 -19.05 0.97 -14.07
C ILE A 221 -20.36 1.76 -14.17
N ALA A 222 -20.38 2.98 -13.61
CA ALA A 222 -21.60 3.74 -13.34
C ALA A 222 -21.61 5.13 -13.98
N GLY A 223 -20.54 5.48 -14.72
CA GLY A 223 -20.43 6.73 -15.47
C GLY A 223 -20.17 7.97 -14.61
N GLN A 224 -19.81 9.06 -15.28
CA GLN A 224 -19.36 10.33 -14.67
C GLN A 224 -20.32 10.93 -13.64
N LYS A 225 -21.64 10.75 -13.84
CA LYS A 225 -22.67 11.37 -12.99
C LYS A 225 -22.67 10.82 -11.55
N THR A 226 -22.14 9.62 -11.33
CA THR A 226 -22.13 8.97 -10.01
C THR A 226 -20.94 9.37 -9.14
N ILE A 227 -19.92 10.02 -9.72
CA ILE A 227 -18.70 10.41 -9.01
C ILE A 227 -18.99 11.35 -7.83
N LEU A 228 -19.94 12.28 -7.98
CA LEU A 228 -20.28 13.19 -6.88
C LEU A 228 -20.84 12.45 -5.67
N VAL A 229 -21.74 11.50 -5.89
CA VAL A 229 -22.33 10.67 -4.83
C VAL A 229 -21.24 9.81 -4.19
N TYR A 230 -20.39 9.20 -5.01
CA TYR A 230 -19.27 8.40 -4.53
C TYR A 230 -18.30 9.21 -3.67
N ARG A 231 -17.99 10.45 -4.06
CA ARG A 231 -17.12 11.35 -3.30
C ARG A 231 -17.64 11.65 -1.90
N ILE A 232 -18.94 11.93 -1.77
CA ILE A 232 -19.57 12.18 -0.47
C ILE A 232 -19.46 10.93 0.41
N PHE A 233 -19.79 9.76 -0.15
CA PHE A 233 -19.67 8.48 0.55
C PHE A 233 -18.21 8.21 1.00
N PHE A 234 -17.25 8.45 0.12
CA PHE A 234 -15.84 8.24 0.38
C PHE A 234 -15.34 9.11 1.54
N ILE A 235 -15.66 10.40 1.53
CA ILE A 235 -15.30 11.33 2.61
C ILE A 235 -15.96 10.89 3.93
N GLY A 236 -17.24 10.49 3.90
CA GLY A 236 -17.93 9.96 5.08
C GLY A 236 -17.26 8.70 5.65
N SER A 237 -16.74 7.83 4.79
CA SER A 237 -16.06 6.59 5.22
C SER A 237 -14.78 6.84 6.03
N LEU A 238 -14.11 7.98 5.85
CA LEU A 238 -12.94 8.37 6.64
C LEU A 238 -13.30 8.64 8.10
N VAL A 239 -14.42 9.32 8.33
CA VAL A 239 -14.91 9.61 9.69
C VAL A 239 -15.29 8.31 10.39
N TYR A 240 -15.98 7.42 9.67
CA TYR A 240 -16.32 6.10 10.18
C TYR A 240 -15.07 5.26 10.50
N GLY A 241 -14.10 5.22 9.60
CA GLY A 241 -12.88 4.42 9.80
C GLY A 241 -12.05 4.84 11.00
N ALA A 242 -12.04 6.14 11.33
CA ALA A 242 -11.35 6.62 12.51
C ALA A 242 -11.92 6.06 13.83
N VAL A 243 -13.24 5.83 13.90
CA VAL A 243 -13.93 5.34 15.11
C VAL A 243 -14.18 3.84 15.12
N ALA A 244 -14.11 3.17 13.98
CA ALA A 244 -14.33 1.72 13.86
C ALA A 244 -13.31 0.88 14.67
N ALA A 245 -13.67 -0.35 15.02
CA ALA A 245 -12.77 -1.26 15.74
C ALA A 245 -11.62 -1.73 14.83
N VAL A 246 -10.42 -1.88 15.38
CA VAL A 246 -9.20 -2.23 14.61
C VAL A 246 -9.36 -3.55 13.85
N ASN A 247 -9.88 -4.59 14.51
CA ASN A 247 -10.04 -5.92 13.92
C ASN A 247 -11.02 -5.91 12.74
N ASP A 248 -12.20 -5.31 12.92
CA ASP A 248 -13.23 -5.21 11.89
C ASP A 248 -12.68 -4.51 10.63
N VAL A 249 -11.89 -3.45 10.84
CA VAL A 249 -11.29 -2.66 9.75
C VAL A 249 -10.31 -3.50 8.93
N TRP A 250 -9.47 -4.31 9.58
CA TRP A 250 -8.53 -5.19 8.88
C TRP A 250 -9.21 -6.38 8.19
N GLU A 251 -10.23 -6.98 8.80
CA GLU A 251 -10.96 -8.10 8.21
C GLU A 251 -11.73 -7.68 6.95
N ILE A 252 -12.43 -6.55 7.00
CA ILE A 252 -13.13 -6.00 5.83
C ILE A 252 -12.13 -5.62 4.73
N SER A 253 -10.93 -5.15 5.11
CA SER A 253 -9.84 -4.87 4.18
C SER A 253 -9.32 -6.11 3.48
N ASP A 254 -9.08 -7.19 4.21
CA ASP A 254 -8.57 -8.44 3.63
C ASP A 254 -9.59 -9.07 2.70
N LEU A 255 -10.87 -9.08 3.09
CA LEU A 255 -11.95 -9.54 2.24
C LEU A 255 -12.04 -8.72 0.95
N SER A 256 -11.96 -7.39 1.07
CA SER A 256 -12.00 -6.48 -0.08
C SER A 256 -10.80 -6.69 -1.00
N ASN A 257 -9.60 -6.83 -0.46
CA ASN A 257 -8.39 -7.10 -1.24
C ASN A 257 -8.49 -8.44 -1.98
N GLY A 258 -8.99 -9.49 -1.31
CA GLY A 258 -9.21 -10.80 -1.93
C GLY A 258 -10.18 -10.73 -3.12
N LEU A 259 -11.32 -10.05 -2.96
CA LEU A 259 -12.28 -9.83 -4.04
C LEU A 259 -11.69 -9.05 -5.23
N MET A 260 -10.65 -8.24 -5.01
CA MET A 260 -9.98 -7.43 -6.04
C MET A 260 -8.95 -8.27 -6.79
N ALA A 261 -8.18 -9.03 -6.01
CA ALA A 261 -7.14 -9.90 -6.51
C ALA A 261 -7.70 -10.98 -7.43
N ILE A 262 -8.83 -11.61 -7.07
CA ILE A 262 -9.40 -12.73 -7.83
C ILE A 262 -9.61 -12.40 -9.32
N PRO A 263 -10.44 -11.41 -9.70
CA PRO A 263 -10.67 -11.11 -11.12
C PRO A 263 -9.40 -10.60 -11.81
N ASN A 264 -8.56 -9.83 -11.11
CA ASN A 264 -7.32 -9.30 -11.67
C ASN A 264 -6.31 -10.41 -11.99
N LEU A 265 -6.10 -11.37 -11.08
CA LEU A 265 -5.19 -12.49 -11.28
C LEU A 265 -5.67 -13.41 -12.41
N ILE A 266 -6.98 -13.66 -12.51
CA ILE A 266 -7.56 -14.41 -13.64
C ILE A 266 -7.26 -13.71 -14.97
N ALA A 267 -7.46 -12.38 -15.02
CA ALA A 267 -7.16 -11.59 -16.21
C ALA A 267 -5.67 -11.60 -16.56
N LEU A 268 -4.78 -11.45 -15.57
CA LEU A 268 -3.32 -11.49 -15.78
C LEU A 268 -2.86 -12.84 -16.34
N ILE A 269 -3.39 -13.96 -15.84
CA ILE A 269 -3.10 -15.30 -16.37
C ILE A 269 -3.59 -15.41 -17.83
N GLY A 270 -4.80 -14.93 -18.13
CA GLY A 270 -5.34 -14.94 -19.49
C GLY A 270 -4.57 -14.03 -20.47
N LEU A 271 -3.96 -12.96 -19.96
CA LEU A 271 -3.19 -11.98 -20.73
C LEU A 271 -1.67 -12.23 -20.68
N ALA A 272 -1.23 -13.37 -20.16
CA ALA A 272 0.20 -13.69 -20.03
C ALA A 272 0.94 -13.63 -21.39
N GLY A 273 0.32 -14.10 -22.47
CA GLY A 273 0.90 -14.06 -23.82
C GLY A 273 1.25 -12.63 -24.29
N PRO A 274 0.27 -11.71 -24.36
CA PRO A 274 0.52 -10.30 -24.65
C PRO A 274 1.56 -9.63 -23.74
N VAL A 275 1.53 -9.92 -22.43
CA VAL A 275 2.49 -9.35 -21.47
C VAL A 275 3.91 -9.82 -21.80
N VAL A 276 4.10 -11.11 -22.08
CA VAL A 276 5.41 -11.67 -22.49
C VAL A 276 5.88 -11.03 -23.80
N ALA A 277 5.00 -10.94 -24.81
CA ALA A 277 5.35 -10.33 -26.10
C ALA A 277 5.79 -8.86 -25.97
N LEU A 278 5.11 -8.06 -25.15
CA LEU A 278 5.49 -6.67 -24.86
C LEU A 278 6.81 -6.60 -24.08
N THR A 279 7.05 -7.56 -23.20
CA THR A 279 8.27 -7.63 -22.40
C THR A 279 9.47 -7.96 -23.27
N ASP A 280 9.34 -8.96 -24.15
CA ASP A 280 10.38 -9.35 -25.10
C ASP A 280 10.70 -8.22 -26.09
N ASP A 281 9.67 -7.55 -26.62
CA ASP A 281 9.83 -6.38 -27.50
C ASP A 281 10.62 -5.25 -26.81
N PHE A 282 10.33 -4.99 -25.54
CA PHE A 282 11.06 -3.99 -24.76
C PHE A 282 12.52 -4.39 -24.52
N PHE A 283 12.76 -5.62 -24.08
CA PHE A 283 14.11 -6.07 -23.72
C PHE A 283 15.01 -6.38 -24.92
N SER A 284 14.43 -6.53 -26.12
CA SER A 284 15.19 -6.64 -27.37
C SER A 284 16.02 -5.38 -27.67
N ASP A 285 15.47 -4.20 -27.36
CA ASP A 285 16.20 -2.92 -27.39
C ASP A 285 15.65 -1.94 -26.34
N PRO A 286 16.18 -1.99 -25.10
CA PRO A 286 15.69 -1.15 -24.00
C PRO A 286 15.97 0.34 -24.18
N LYS A 287 16.92 0.70 -25.05
CA LYS A 287 17.37 2.09 -25.27
C LYS A 287 16.49 2.81 -26.28
N THR A 288 15.77 2.08 -27.12
CA THR A 288 14.87 2.67 -28.10
C THR A 288 13.72 3.41 -27.40
N ILE A 289 13.61 4.70 -27.69
CA ILE A 289 12.50 5.55 -27.30
C ILE A 289 11.49 5.51 -28.43
N ARG A 290 10.34 4.88 -28.20
CA ARG A 290 9.28 4.78 -29.19
C ARG A 290 8.43 6.05 -29.21
N PRO A 291 7.91 6.47 -30.38
CA PRO A 291 6.99 7.60 -30.49
C PRO A 291 5.75 7.41 -29.59
N LYS A 292 5.18 8.50 -29.08
CA LYS A 292 4.02 8.45 -28.17
C LYS A 292 2.77 7.82 -28.79
N ASP A 293 2.64 7.88 -30.11
CA ASP A 293 1.56 7.31 -30.91
C ASP A 293 1.86 5.88 -31.41
N HIS A 294 2.98 5.30 -30.99
CA HIS A 294 3.35 3.94 -31.37
C HIS A 294 2.31 2.93 -30.87
N SER A 295 1.68 2.22 -31.81
CA SER A 295 0.65 1.26 -31.50
C SER A 295 1.22 -0.13 -31.24
N TYR A 296 0.97 -0.67 -30.05
CA TYR A 296 1.31 -2.05 -29.69
C TYR A 296 0.22 -3.07 -30.06
N ALA A 297 -0.77 -2.70 -30.86
CA ALA A 297 -1.93 -3.54 -31.17
C ALA A 297 -1.56 -4.88 -31.82
N SER A 298 -0.43 -4.95 -32.54
CA SER A 298 0.10 -6.20 -33.12
C SER A 298 0.54 -7.20 -32.06
N LEU A 299 1.10 -6.73 -30.95
CA LEU A 299 1.60 -7.54 -29.83
C LEU A 299 0.47 -7.94 -28.85
N ILE A 300 -0.64 -7.19 -28.84
CA ILE A 300 -1.78 -7.41 -27.93
C ILE A 300 -2.86 -8.30 -28.56
N ARG A 301 -2.59 -8.99 -29.68
CA ARG A 301 -3.60 -9.85 -30.34
C ARG A 301 -4.02 -11.01 -29.43
N ILE A 302 -5.13 -10.82 -28.72
CA ILE A 302 -5.94 -11.90 -28.17
C ILE A 302 -6.45 -12.67 -29.39
N LYS A 303 -6.03 -13.93 -29.58
CA LYS A 303 -6.56 -14.80 -30.65
C LYS A 303 -8.10 -14.73 -30.58
N LYS A 304 -8.73 -14.09 -31.57
CA LYS A 304 -10.18 -14.11 -31.75
C LYS A 304 -10.59 -15.50 -32.22
N ASP A 305 -10.66 -16.47 -31.32
CA ASP A 305 -11.44 -17.69 -31.54
C ASP A 305 -12.83 -17.54 -30.93
N VAL A 306 -13.54 -16.48 -31.32
CA VAL A 306 -14.98 -16.38 -31.10
C VAL A 306 -15.63 -16.23 -32.47
N LYS A 307 -16.15 -17.36 -32.96
CA LYS A 307 -17.06 -17.43 -34.09
C LYS A 307 -18.11 -16.33 -33.93
N ARG A 308 -18.14 -15.40 -34.89
CA ARG A 308 -19.29 -14.50 -35.11
C ARG A 308 -20.52 -15.36 -35.34
N PHE A 309 -21.35 -15.57 -34.33
CA PHE A 309 -22.74 -15.91 -34.59
C PHE A 309 -23.38 -14.67 -35.20
N HIS A 310 -23.88 -14.88 -36.43
CA HIS A 310 -24.64 -13.91 -37.20
C HIS A 310 -25.99 -13.65 -36.52
#